data_AF-A0A836FGI9-F1
#
_entry.id   AF-A0A836FGI9-F1
#
_cell.length_a   1.000
_cell.length_b   1.000
_cell.length_c   1.000
_cell.angle_alpha   90.00
_cell.angle_beta   90.00
_cell.angle_gamma   90.00
#
_symmetry.space_group_name_H-M   'P 1'
#
loop_
_entity.id
_entity.type
_entity.pdbx_description
1 polymer ?
#
loop_
_entity_poly.entity_id
_entity_poly.type
_entity_poly.pdbx_seq_one_letter_code
_entity_poly.pdbx_strand_id
1 'polypeptide(L)'
;MFVARSVESEQVDENCRTFSRDELSESDSGVMRRLWGSKEASSCLLQDLQSEIETHRDVYASLNGTGRKLLSSLASQDDAVMLQRRLDEMNQRWHHLKAKSMAIRNRLESNTEHWNALLLSLRELIEWVIRKDTELTGLGPVCGDVAALQKQQDDHRGFRRQLEDKRPVVENNLLSGRQYIANEPPLSDTSDSEAGRELDGDSRGYRSAEEQARELTRSIRREVNKLSEQWNALIERSDAWKRKLDDTANRNDNTQQFPAMLMRSVTRVAINPVPGE
;
A
#
# COMPACT_ATOMS: atom_id res chain seq x y z
N MET A 1 -12.69 41.43 18.27
CA MET A 1 -12.13 40.13 18.68
C MET A 1 -12.38 39.12 17.55
N PHE A 2 -11.67 39.26 16.43
CA PHE A 2 -11.64 38.29 15.30
C PHE A 2 -10.39 38.58 14.43
N VAL A 3 -9.23 38.57 15.07
CA VAL A 3 -7.91 38.58 14.39
C VAL A 3 -7.04 37.61 15.18
N ALA A 4 -7.24 36.31 15.00
CA ALA A 4 -6.40 35.26 15.62
C ALA A 4 -6.60 33.87 14.99
N ARG A 5 -6.82 33.75 13.66
CA ARG A 5 -6.93 32.42 13.04
C ARG A 5 -6.34 32.27 11.64
N SER A 6 -5.69 33.29 11.07
CA SER A 6 -5.00 33.17 9.79
C SER A 6 -3.52 32.77 9.91
N VAL A 7 -2.88 32.92 11.07
CA VAL A 7 -1.43 32.72 11.19
C VAL A 7 -1.04 31.27 11.49
N GLU A 8 -1.95 30.43 12.00
CA GLU A 8 -1.66 29.01 12.26
C GLU A 8 -1.70 28.13 11.00
N SER A 9 -2.33 28.58 9.90
CA SER A 9 -2.40 27.79 8.66
C SER A 9 -1.16 27.98 7.77
N GLU A 10 -0.51 29.15 7.79
CA GLU A 10 0.71 29.41 7.01
C GLU A 10 1.97 28.81 7.66
N GLN A 11 1.96 28.60 8.99
CA GLN A 11 3.12 28.02 9.69
C GLN A 11 3.26 26.50 9.47
N VAL A 12 2.16 25.81 9.16
CA VAL A 12 2.16 24.36 8.87
C VAL A 12 2.79 24.07 7.50
N ASP A 13 2.64 24.99 6.54
CA ASP A 13 3.22 24.87 5.19
C ASP A 13 4.72 25.18 5.13
N GLU A 14 5.25 26.00 6.05
CA GLU A 14 6.70 26.27 6.13
C GLU A 14 7.48 25.20 6.89
N ASN A 15 6.91 24.57 7.93
CA ASN A 15 7.57 23.47 8.64
C ASN A 15 7.74 22.20 7.79
N CYS A 16 6.92 22.00 6.74
CA CYS A 16 7.12 20.92 5.78
C CYS A 16 8.24 21.19 4.76
N ARG A 17 8.67 22.45 4.58
CA ARG A 17 9.75 22.80 3.63
C ARG A 17 11.15 22.64 4.22
N THR A 18 11.29 22.47 5.54
CA THR A 18 12.59 22.49 6.22
C THR A 18 13.06 21.13 6.72
N PHE A 19 12.34 20.03 6.43
CA PHE A 19 12.83 18.69 6.77
C PHE A 19 13.84 18.19 5.72
N SER A 20 15.09 18.57 5.96
CA SER A 20 16.38 18.00 5.53
C SER A 20 16.45 17.28 4.18
N ARG A 21 17.10 17.95 3.23
CA ARG A 21 17.53 17.44 1.92
C ARG A 21 18.77 16.52 1.98
N ASP A 22 19.34 16.25 3.16
CA ASP A 22 20.75 15.88 3.25
C ASP A 22 21.09 14.44 3.70
N GLU A 23 20.14 13.52 3.93
CA GLU A 23 20.50 12.11 4.26
C GLU A 23 19.53 11.06 3.70
N LEU A 24 19.34 11.00 2.38
CA LEU A 24 18.66 9.87 1.73
C LEU A 24 19.49 9.35 0.55
N SER A 25 19.84 8.07 0.62
CA SER A 25 20.45 7.28 -0.45
C SER A 25 19.75 7.53 -1.80
N GLU A 26 20.52 7.62 -2.90
CA GLU A 26 20.00 7.90 -4.25
C GLU A 26 18.88 6.96 -4.70
N SER A 27 18.77 5.76 -4.10
CA SER A 27 17.69 4.79 -4.36
C SER A 27 16.31 5.25 -3.82
N ASP A 28 16.27 6.00 -2.71
CA ASP A 28 15.04 6.48 -2.06
C ASP A 28 14.47 7.75 -2.73
N SER A 29 15.32 8.50 -3.42
CA SER A 29 14.98 9.80 -4.04
C SER A 29 13.93 9.70 -5.15
N GLY A 30 13.97 8.65 -5.95
CA GLY A 30 13.00 8.41 -7.03
C GLY A 30 11.66 7.90 -6.51
N VAL A 31 11.63 7.29 -5.33
CA VAL A 31 10.42 6.74 -4.70
C VAL A 31 9.64 7.86 -4.01
N MET A 32 10.33 8.68 -3.22
CA MET A 32 9.77 9.90 -2.62
C MET A 32 9.17 10.82 -3.69
N ARG A 33 9.88 11.05 -4.81
CA ARG A 33 9.37 11.89 -5.91
C ARG A 33 8.06 11.39 -6.53
N ARG A 34 7.87 10.07 -6.59
CA ARG A 34 6.66 9.44 -7.16
C ARG A 34 5.48 9.43 -6.19
N LEU A 35 5.74 9.22 -4.90
CA LEU A 35 4.73 9.36 -3.84
C LEU A 35 4.28 10.82 -3.71
N TRP A 36 5.23 11.76 -3.81
CA TRP A 36 4.97 13.19 -3.84
C TRP A 36 4.11 13.59 -5.05
N GLY A 37 4.44 13.06 -6.24
CA GLY A 37 3.62 13.22 -7.45
C GLY A 37 2.19 12.67 -7.34
N SER A 38 1.97 11.53 -6.67
CA SER A 38 0.61 10.99 -6.44
C SER A 38 -0.23 11.86 -5.49
N LYS A 39 0.42 12.42 -4.46
CA LYS A 39 -0.21 13.38 -3.55
C LYS A 39 -0.61 14.67 -4.28
N GLU A 40 0.24 15.14 -5.20
CA GLU A 40 -0.01 16.32 -6.03
C GLU A 40 -1.11 16.09 -7.08
N ALA A 41 -1.23 14.88 -7.62
CA ALA A 41 -2.29 14.46 -8.54
C ALA A 41 -3.68 14.61 -7.93
N SER A 42 -3.81 14.05 -6.72
CA SER A 42 -5.07 14.11 -5.97
C SER A 42 -5.31 15.54 -5.52
N SER A 43 -4.27 16.26 -5.12
CA SER A 43 -4.37 17.70 -4.87
C SER A 43 -4.91 18.48 -6.08
N CYS A 44 -4.55 18.12 -7.32
CA CYS A 44 -5.04 18.77 -8.55
C CYS A 44 -6.54 18.52 -8.78
N LEU A 45 -7.00 17.26 -8.74
CA LEU A 45 -8.43 16.95 -8.92
C LEU A 45 -9.30 17.59 -7.82
N LEU A 46 -8.76 17.67 -6.60
CA LEU A 46 -9.41 18.35 -5.48
C LEU A 46 -9.38 19.87 -5.63
N GLN A 47 -8.34 20.43 -6.27
CA GLN A 47 -8.27 21.84 -6.63
C GLN A 47 -9.25 22.20 -7.74
N ASP A 48 -9.45 21.34 -8.75
CA ASP A 48 -10.40 21.58 -9.84
C ASP A 48 -11.84 21.66 -9.31
N LEU A 49 -12.24 20.69 -8.47
CA LEU A 49 -13.54 20.70 -7.79
C LEU A 49 -13.72 21.91 -6.86
N GLN A 50 -12.64 22.42 -6.26
CA GLN A 50 -12.68 23.63 -5.43
C GLN A 50 -12.77 24.89 -6.28
N SER A 51 -12.02 24.96 -7.37
CA SER A 51 -12.02 26.05 -8.33
C SER A 51 -13.42 26.23 -8.92
N GLU A 52 -14.07 25.14 -9.32
CA GLU A 52 -15.44 25.17 -9.86
C GLU A 52 -16.48 25.63 -8.82
N ILE A 53 -16.32 25.31 -7.53
CA ILE A 53 -17.18 25.89 -6.48
C ILE A 53 -16.87 27.37 -6.29
N GLU A 54 -15.59 27.73 -6.27
CA GLU A 54 -15.13 29.07 -5.96
C GLU A 54 -15.54 30.07 -7.06
N THR A 55 -15.52 29.68 -8.34
CA THR A 55 -16.00 30.50 -9.46
C THR A 55 -17.49 30.84 -9.32
N HIS A 56 -18.29 29.93 -8.76
CA HIS A 56 -19.72 30.16 -8.51
C HIS A 56 -20.00 30.83 -7.16
N ARG A 57 -19.02 30.91 -6.25
CA ARG A 57 -19.18 31.51 -4.92
C ARG A 57 -19.47 33.00 -5.00
N ASP A 58 -18.74 33.73 -5.84
CA ASP A 58 -18.85 35.18 -5.93
C ASP A 58 -20.17 35.60 -6.60
N VAL A 59 -20.63 34.81 -7.59
CA VAL A 59 -21.95 34.97 -8.20
C VAL A 59 -23.06 34.72 -7.17
N TYR A 60 -22.95 33.65 -6.38
CA TYR A 60 -23.90 33.38 -5.28
C TYR A 60 -23.91 34.50 -4.23
N ALA A 61 -22.74 34.96 -3.79
CA ALA A 61 -22.62 36.01 -2.78
C ALA A 61 -23.23 37.33 -3.25
N SER A 62 -22.97 37.70 -4.51
CA SER A 62 -23.55 38.88 -5.15
C SER A 62 -25.08 38.78 -5.29
N LEU A 63 -25.58 37.64 -5.75
CA LEU A 63 -27.01 37.41 -5.95
C LEU A 63 -27.77 37.39 -4.62
N ASN A 64 -27.25 36.71 -3.61
CA ASN A 64 -27.83 36.67 -2.27
C ASN A 64 -27.80 38.05 -1.60
N GLY A 65 -26.70 38.80 -1.74
CA GLY A 65 -26.58 40.16 -1.22
C GLY A 65 -27.56 41.13 -1.89
N THR A 66 -27.72 41.04 -3.21
CA THR A 66 -28.67 41.86 -3.98
C THR A 66 -30.11 41.48 -3.64
N GLY A 67 -30.43 40.19 -3.52
CA GLY A 67 -31.75 39.71 -3.14
C GLY A 67 -32.17 40.14 -1.73
N ARG A 68 -31.24 40.13 -0.77
CA ARG A 68 -31.50 40.63 0.60
C ARG A 68 -31.77 42.14 0.62
N LYS A 69 -31.06 42.92 -0.20
CA LYS A 69 -31.34 44.36 -0.36
C LYS A 69 -32.72 44.61 -0.97
N LEU A 70 -33.06 43.87 -2.03
CA LEU A 70 -34.38 43.96 -2.67
C LEU A 70 -35.50 43.61 -1.69
N LEU A 71 -35.34 42.52 -0.93
CA LEU A 71 -36.29 42.12 0.10
C LEU A 71 -36.59 43.23 1.11
N SER A 72 -35.58 43.99 1.53
CA SER A 72 -35.76 45.11 2.48
C SER A 72 -36.46 46.34 1.89
N SER A 73 -36.54 46.44 0.55
CA SER A 73 -37.14 47.56 -0.17
C SER A 73 -38.55 47.28 -0.72
N LEU A 74 -39.02 46.04 -0.66
CA LEU A 74 -40.33 45.65 -1.17
C LEU A 74 -41.44 46.21 -0.27
N ALA A 75 -42.39 46.94 -0.87
CA ALA A 75 -43.57 47.44 -0.18
C ALA A 75 -44.70 46.39 -0.07
N SER A 76 -44.67 45.38 -0.95
CA SER A 76 -45.63 44.27 -0.99
C SER A 76 -45.16 43.13 -0.11
N GLN A 77 -45.99 42.77 0.88
CA GLN A 77 -45.69 41.67 1.80
C GLN A 77 -45.65 40.31 1.09
N ASP A 78 -46.54 40.09 0.11
CA ASP A 78 -46.61 38.83 -0.64
C ASP A 78 -45.38 38.64 -1.54
N ASP A 79 -44.92 39.71 -2.20
CA ASP A 79 -43.71 39.69 -3.01
C ASP A 79 -42.45 39.48 -2.15
N ALA A 80 -42.42 40.07 -0.95
CA ALA A 80 -41.35 39.86 0.00
C ALA A 80 -41.27 38.39 0.47
N VAL A 81 -42.42 37.78 0.80
CA VAL A 81 -42.49 36.36 1.18
C VAL A 81 -42.06 35.45 0.02
N MET A 82 -42.50 35.75 -1.22
CA MET A 82 -42.08 34.96 -2.39
C MET A 82 -40.56 35.07 -2.64
N LEU A 83 -39.98 36.27 -2.55
CA LEU A 83 -38.56 36.50 -2.74
C LEU A 83 -37.73 35.84 -1.63
N GLN A 84 -38.16 35.94 -0.38
CA GLN A 84 -37.52 35.27 0.76
C GLN A 84 -37.47 33.76 0.54
N ARG A 85 -38.59 33.14 0.15
CA ARG A 85 -38.64 31.70 -0.15
C ARG A 85 -37.67 31.31 -1.27
N ARG A 86 -37.58 32.09 -2.36
CA ARG A 86 -36.64 31.82 -3.46
C ARG A 86 -35.18 31.94 -3.01
N LEU A 87 -34.86 32.93 -2.16
CA LEU A 87 -33.53 33.09 -1.59
C LEU A 87 -33.16 31.93 -0.68
N ASP A 88 -34.11 31.44 0.13
CA ASP A 88 -33.89 30.29 1.01
C ASP A 88 -33.69 29.01 0.20
N GLU A 89 -34.49 28.76 -0.83
CA GLU A 89 -34.32 27.61 -1.73
C GLU A 89 -32.94 27.65 -2.44
N MET A 90 -32.50 28.82 -2.89
CA MET A 90 -31.18 29.01 -3.50
C MET A 90 -30.05 28.76 -2.48
N ASN A 91 -30.14 29.32 -1.28
CA ASN A 91 -29.16 29.13 -0.21
C ASN A 91 -29.07 27.65 0.18
N GLN A 92 -30.20 26.95 0.29
CA GLN A 92 -30.24 25.51 0.55
C GLN A 92 -29.52 24.70 -0.54
N ARG A 93 -29.80 24.99 -1.82
CA ARG A 93 -29.11 24.33 -2.95
C ARG A 93 -27.61 24.58 -2.94
N TRP A 94 -27.19 25.80 -2.63
CA TRP A 94 -25.78 26.17 -2.50
C TRP A 94 -25.08 25.40 -1.37
N HIS A 95 -25.69 25.35 -0.18
CA HIS A 95 -25.15 24.57 0.93
C HIS A 95 -25.07 23.08 0.63
N HIS A 96 -26.09 22.53 -0.04
CA HIS A 96 -26.11 21.13 -0.48
C HIS A 96 -25.00 20.80 -1.48
N LEU A 97 -24.78 21.68 -2.47
CA LEU A 97 -23.70 21.55 -3.44
C LEU A 97 -22.33 21.53 -2.75
N LYS A 98 -22.10 22.48 -1.85
CA LYS A 98 -20.86 22.56 -1.06
C LYS A 98 -20.66 21.29 -0.22
N ALA A 99 -21.70 20.81 0.45
CA ALA A 99 -21.64 19.59 1.25
C ALA A 99 -21.31 18.35 0.40
N LYS A 100 -21.96 18.20 -0.77
CA LYS A 100 -21.67 17.11 -1.71
C LYS A 100 -20.23 17.14 -2.23
N SER A 101 -19.74 18.30 -2.62
CA SER A 101 -18.36 18.42 -3.11
C SER A 101 -17.33 18.10 -2.02
N MET A 102 -17.55 18.60 -0.79
CA MET A 102 -16.69 18.25 0.36
C MET A 102 -16.71 16.74 0.63
N ALA A 103 -17.87 16.08 0.51
CA ALA A 103 -17.97 14.63 0.66
C ALA A 103 -17.23 13.87 -0.45
N ILE A 104 -17.32 14.32 -1.70
CA ILE A 104 -16.58 13.74 -2.83
C ILE A 104 -15.08 13.88 -2.61
N ARG A 105 -14.62 15.08 -2.21
CA ARG A 105 -13.21 15.34 -1.89
C ARG A 105 -12.70 14.40 -0.82
N ASN A 106 -13.38 14.33 0.33
CA ASN A 106 -12.93 13.50 1.44
C ASN A 106 -12.87 12.02 1.05
N ARG A 107 -13.78 11.55 0.18
CA ARG A 107 -13.75 10.18 -0.36
C ARG A 107 -12.57 9.96 -1.30
N LEU A 108 -12.28 10.90 -2.19
CA LEU A 108 -11.15 10.79 -3.11
C LEU A 108 -9.81 10.82 -2.37
N GLU A 109 -9.64 11.75 -1.42
CA GLU A 109 -8.44 11.87 -0.59
C GLU A 109 -8.19 10.60 0.22
N SER A 110 -9.20 10.11 0.94
CA SER A 110 -9.10 8.86 1.70
C SER A 110 -8.78 7.66 0.81
N ASN A 111 -9.34 7.59 -0.39
CA ASN A 111 -9.06 6.52 -1.35
C ASN A 111 -7.60 6.58 -1.85
N THR A 112 -7.10 7.77 -2.20
CA THR A 112 -5.71 7.97 -2.61
C THR A 112 -4.74 7.60 -1.49
N GLU A 113 -4.99 8.05 -0.26
CA GLU A 113 -4.15 7.74 0.90
C GLU A 113 -4.09 6.24 1.15
N HIS A 114 -5.23 5.56 1.05
CA HIS A 114 -5.33 4.11 1.22
C HIS A 114 -4.42 3.35 0.23
N TRP A 115 -4.47 3.68 -1.07
CA TRP A 115 -3.66 2.99 -2.09
C TRP A 115 -2.17 3.34 -2.03
N ASN A 116 -1.83 4.55 -1.63
CA ASN A 116 -0.44 4.92 -1.38
C ASN A 116 0.13 4.19 -0.15
N ALA A 117 -0.66 4.03 0.91
CA ALA A 117 -0.27 3.24 2.08
C ALA A 117 -0.07 1.75 1.72
N LEU A 118 -0.94 1.19 0.87
CA LEU A 118 -0.78 -0.16 0.34
C LEU A 118 0.54 -0.29 -0.44
N LEU A 119 0.83 0.65 -1.35
CA LEU A 119 2.06 0.63 -2.13
C LEU A 119 3.31 0.68 -1.23
N LEU A 120 3.29 1.49 -0.17
CA LEU A 120 4.39 1.54 0.80
C LEU A 120 4.53 0.20 1.55
N SER A 121 3.43 -0.36 2.05
CA SER A 121 3.45 -1.63 2.76
C SER A 121 3.96 -2.79 1.87
N LEU A 122 3.58 -2.83 0.59
CA LEU A 122 4.10 -3.81 -0.37
C LEU A 122 5.63 -3.73 -0.48
N ARG A 123 6.20 -2.52 -0.54
CA ARG A 123 7.65 -2.31 -0.63
C ARG A 123 8.38 -2.73 0.64
N GLU A 124 7.87 -2.33 1.80
CA GLU A 124 8.42 -2.75 3.10
C GLU A 124 8.42 -4.27 3.26
N LEU A 125 7.39 -4.94 2.77
CA LEU A 125 7.31 -6.41 2.76
C LEU A 125 8.34 -7.02 1.81
N ILE A 126 8.56 -6.44 0.62
CA ILE A 126 9.61 -6.90 -0.30
C ILE A 126 10.98 -6.80 0.36
N GLU A 127 11.30 -5.67 0.99
CA GLU A 127 12.57 -5.50 1.71
C GLU A 127 12.69 -6.48 2.88
N TRP A 128 11.60 -6.74 3.59
CA TRP A 128 11.57 -7.75 4.65
C TRP A 128 11.88 -9.14 4.10
N VAL A 129 11.28 -9.52 2.96
CA VAL A 129 11.53 -10.81 2.30
C VAL A 129 12.98 -10.93 1.86
N ILE A 130 13.56 -9.88 1.27
CA ILE A 130 14.97 -9.84 0.88
C ILE A 130 15.89 -10.02 2.11
N ARG A 131 15.58 -9.35 3.24
CA ARG A 131 16.37 -9.56 4.47
C ARG A 131 16.27 -10.99 4.99
N LYS A 132 15.07 -11.58 4.98
CA LYS A 132 14.88 -12.97 5.42
C LYS A 132 15.54 -13.98 4.48
N ASP A 133 15.59 -13.66 3.20
CA ASP A 133 16.39 -14.41 2.24
C ASP A 133 17.89 -14.40 2.64
N THR A 134 18.45 -13.21 2.91
CA THR A 134 19.85 -13.12 3.33
C THR A 134 20.13 -13.84 4.65
N GLU A 135 19.19 -13.82 5.60
CA GLU A 135 19.26 -14.57 6.86
C GLU A 135 19.28 -16.09 6.61
N LEU A 136 18.41 -16.59 5.73
CA LEU A 136 18.38 -18.01 5.34
C LEU A 136 19.70 -18.43 4.67
N THR A 137 20.29 -17.56 3.86
CA THR A 137 21.62 -17.76 3.25
C THR A 137 22.71 -17.81 4.33
N GLY A 138 22.60 -16.98 5.36
CA GLY A 138 23.52 -16.90 6.50
C GLY A 138 23.52 -18.11 7.42
N LEU A 139 22.48 -18.96 7.41
CA LEU A 139 22.46 -20.23 8.17
C LEU A 139 23.52 -21.24 7.68
N GLY A 140 24.13 -20.99 6.51
CA GLY A 140 25.24 -21.76 5.97
C GLY A 140 24.83 -23.15 5.47
N PRO A 141 25.79 -23.92 4.93
CA PRO A 141 25.56 -25.29 4.52
C PRO A 141 25.29 -26.17 5.75
N VAL A 142 24.47 -27.20 5.55
CA VAL A 142 24.14 -28.16 6.60
C VAL A 142 25.39 -28.94 7.01
N CYS A 143 25.74 -28.89 8.29
CA CYS A 143 26.96 -29.52 8.82
C CYS A 143 26.72 -30.99 9.21
N GLY A 144 27.77 -31.81 9.24
CA GLY A 144 27.67 -33.24 9.55
C GLY A 144 27.77 -33.61 11.04
N ASP A 145 28.07 -32.66 11.93
CA ASP A 145 28.12 -32.90 13.37
C ASP A 145 26.72 -32.83 14.00
N VAL A 146 26.44 -33.72 14.97
CA VAL A 146 25.10 -33.91 15.56
C VAL A 146 24.65 -32.67 16.34
N ALA A 147 25.55 -32.04 17.11
CA ALA A 147 25.22 -30.85 17.88
C ALA A 147 24.97 -29.64 16.96
N ALA A 148 25.77 -29.49 15.90
CA ALA A 148 25.57 -28.46 14.89
C ALA A 148 24.25 -28.65 14.13
N LEU A 149 23.88 -29.89 13.78
CA LEU A 149 22.60 -30.21 13.14
C LEU A 149 21.41 -29.86 14.02
N GLN A 150 21.47 -30.19 15.31
CA GLN A 150 20.39 -29.87 16.24
C GLN A 150 20.20 -28.35 16.34
N LYS A 151 21.29 -27.59 16.46
CA LYS A 151 21.24 -26.13 16.45
C LYS A 151 20.63 -25.59 15.16
N GLN A 152 21.09 -26.08 14.00
CA GLN A 152 20.55 -25.69 12.69
C GLN A 152 19.03 -25.99 12.60
N GLN A 153 18.57 -27.10 13.17
CA GLN A 153 17.15 -27.45 13.22
C GLN A 153 16.33 -26.45 14.04
N ASP A 154 16.84 -26.02 15.18
CA ASP A 154 16.15 -25.07 16.06
C ASP A 154 16.18 -23.65 15.49
N ASP A 155 17.30 -23.23 14.88
CA ASP A 155 17.42 -21.96 14.18
C ASP A 155 16.41 -21.87 13.02
N HIS A 156 16.30 -22.91 12.20
CA HIS A 156 15.32 -22.95 11.11
C HIS A 156 13.87 -23.04 11.60
N ARG A 157 13.61 -23.75 12.70
CA ARG A 157 12.29 -23.75 13.34
C ARG A 157 11.89 -22.34 13.77
N GLY A 158 12.82 -21.58 14.33
CA GLY A 158 12.65 -20.17 14.67
C GLY A 158 12.35 -19.32 13.43
N PHE A 159 13.15 -19.48 12.38
CA PHE A 159 12.95 -18.81 11.10
C PHE A 159 11.56 -19.10 10.49
N ARG A 160 11.14 -20.36 10.46
CA ARG A 160 9.82 -20.78 9.96
C ARG A 160 8.67 -20.14 10.73
N ARG A 161 8.76 -20.02 12.05
CA ARG A 161 7.73 -19.32 12.85
C ARG A 161 7.59 -17.86 12.40
N GLN A 162 8.71 -17.17 12.19
CA GLN A 162 8.67 -15.78 11.72
C GLN A 162 8.03 -15.64 10.33
N LEU A 163 8.23 -16.62 9.42
CA LEU A 163 7.52 -16.66 8.15
C LEU A 163 6.01 -16.85 8.34
N GLU A 164 5.61 -17.81 9.18
CA GLU A 164 4.19 -18.05 9.45
C GLU A 164 3.50 -16.85 10.12
N ASP A 165 4.18 -16.15 11.03
CA ASP A 165 3.67 -14.93 11.66
C ASP A 165 3.50 -13.79 10.64
N LYS A 166 4.39 -13.71 9.63
CA LYS A 166 4.34 -12.66 8.59
C LYS A 166 3.37 -12.98 7.45
N ARG A 167 3.09 -14.27 7.20
CA ARG A 167 2.20 -14.76 6.15
C ARG A 167 0.87 -13.99 6.03
N PRO A 168 0.07 -13.81 7.11
CA PRO A 168 -1.23 -13.13 6.97
C PRO A 168 -1.10 -11.68 6.50
N VAL A 169 -0.01 -11.00 6.87
CA VAL A 169 0.26 -9.62 6.42
C VAL A 169 0.60 -9.59 4.93
N VAL A 170 1.41 -10.54 4.46
CA VAL A 170 1.76 -10.67 3.03
C VAL A 170 0.52 -11.02 2.20
N GLU A 171 -0.25 -12.02 2.62
CA GLU A 171 -1.46 -12.46 1.93
C GLU A 171 -2.51 -11.34 1.84
N ASN A 172 -2.71 -10.59 2.93
CA ASN A 172 -3.65 -9.46 2.94
C ASN A 172 -3.22 -8.33 1.99
N ASN A 173 -1.93 -7.97 1.97
CA ASN A 173 -1.42 -6.94 1.06
C ASN A 173 -1.51 -7.37 -0.41
N LEU A 174 -1.19 -8.64 -0.71
CA LEU A 174 -1.34 -9.21 -2.05
C LEU A 174 -2.81 -9.24 -2.49
N LEU A 175 -3.73 -9.60 -1.59
CA LEU A 175 -5.16 -9.60 -1.86
C LEU A 175 -5.67 -8.18 -2.15
N SER A 176 -5.32 -7.22 -1.30
CA SER A 176 -5.70 -5.81 -1.46
C SER A 176 -5.18 -5.24 -2.77
N GLY A 177 -3.93 -5.55 -3.14
CA GLY A 177 -3.33 -5.15 -4.41
C GLY A 177 -4.04 -5.78 -5.63
N ARG A 178 -4.41 -7.07 -5.56
CA ARG A 178 -5.19 -7.73 -6.62
C ARG A 178 -6.59 -7.13 -6.76
N GLN A 179 -7.26 -6.83 -5.65
CA GLN A 179 -8.57 -6.18 -5.65
C GLN A 179 -8.51 -4.79 -6.29
N TYR A 180 -7.52 -3.98 -5.92
CA TYR A 180 -7.28 -2.69 -6.54
C TYR A 180 -7.13 -2.80 -8.06
N ILE A 181 -6.29 -3.73 -8.51
CA ILE A 181 -6.03 -3.98 -9.94
C ILE A 181 -7.29 -4.49 -10.66
N ALA A 182 -8.09 -5.35 -10.04
CA ALA A 182 -9.31 -5.91 -10.63
C ALA A 182 -10.45 -4.88 -10.74
N ASN A 183 -10.49 -3.92 -9.83
CA ASN A 183 -11.46 -2.83 -9.83
C ASN A 183 -11.07 -1.69 -10.80
N GLU A 184 -9.86 -1.72 -11.37
CA GLU A 184 -9.44 -0.78 -12.41
C GLU A 184 -10.06 -1.20 -13.77
N PRO A 185 -10.64 -0.26 -14.55
CA PRO A 185 -11.12 -0.58 -15.89
C PRO A 185 -10.00 -1.23 -16.71
N PRO A 186 -10.26 -2.32 -17.45
CA PRO A 186 -9.22 -2.94 -18.26
C PRO A 186 -8.66 -1.91 -19.23
N LEU A 187 -7.35 -1.64 -19.11
CA LEU A 187 -6.60 -0.83 -20.05
C LEU A 187 -6.86 -1.39 -21.45
N SER A 188 -7.62 -0.65 -22.27
CA SER A 188 -7.84 -1.00 -23.67
C SER A 188 -6.54 -0.75 -24.41
N ASP A 189 -5.71 -1.78 -24.49
CA ASP A 189 -4.48 -1.81 -25.26
C ASP A 189 -4.78 -2.09 -26.74
N THR A 190 -5.70 -1.31 -27.33
CA THR A 190 -6.02 -1.35 -28.75
C THR A 190 -6.02 0.05 -29.33
N SER A 191 -4.90 0.38 -29.96
CA SER A 191 -4.77 1.04 -31.26
C SER A 191 -5.49 2.36 -31.51
N ASP A 192 -4.67 3.36 -31.87
CA ASP A 192 -4.82 4.34 -32.95
C ASP A 192 -6.19 4.43 -33.64
N SER A 193 -6.60 5.70 -33.79
CA SER A 193 -7.76 6.23 -34.53
C SER A 193 -9.01 6.46 -33.70
N GLU A 194 -9.08 7.65 -33.08
CA GLU A 194 -10.10 8.61 -33.53
C GLU A 194 -9.62 10.03 -33.24
N ALA A 195 -9.07 10.64 -34.29
CA ALA A 195 -9.03 12.08 -34.42
C ALA A 195 -10.46 12.63 -34.48
N GLY A 196 -10.74 13.66 -33.70
CA GLY A 196 -11.86 14.57 -33.94
C GLY A 196 -12.98 14.52 -32.91
N ARG A 197 -12.81 15.31 -31.84
CA ARG A 197 -13.78 16.36 -31.46
C ARG A 197 -13.11 17.33 -30.48
N GLU A 198 -12.73 18.47 -31.02
CA GLU A 198 -12.45 19.69 -30.27
C GLU A 198 -13.70 20.09 -29.48
N LEU A 199 -13.60 20.12 -28.14
CA LEU A 199 -14.36 21.03 -27.28
C LEU A 199 -13.48 21.36 -26.05
N ASP A 200 -13.10 22.65 -25.99
CA ASP A 200 -12.67 23.48 -24.86
C ASP A 200 -11.55 23.03 -23.90
N GLY A 201 -10.38 23.65 -24.10
CA GLY A 201 -9.91 24.69 -23.18
C GLY A 201 -9.22 24.30 -21.87
N ASP A 202 -9.64 23.24 -21.18
CA ASP A 202 -9.16 22.95 -19.80
C ASP A 202 -8.49 21.57 -19.62
N SER A 203 -8.29 20.85 -20.73
CA SER A 203 -7.78 19.47 -20.78
C SER A 203 -6.29 19.28 -20.39
N ARG A 204 -5.69 20.21 -19.64
CA ARG A 204 -4.28 20.14 -19.19
C ARG A 204 -4.14 19.53 -17.79
N GLY A 205 -5.04 19.85 -16.85
CA GLY A 205 -5.05 19.27 -15.49
C GLY A 205 -5.51 17.82 -15.46
N TYR A 206 -6.57 17.50 -16.22
CA TYR A 206 -7.14 16.16 -16.31
C TYR A 206 -6.16 15.10 -16.82
N ARG A 207 -5.25 15.47 -17.74
CA ARG A 207 -4.23 14.54 -18.25
C ARG A 207 -3.17 14.17 -17.21
N SER A 208 -2.84 15.05 -16.26
CA SER A 208 -1.83 14.76 -15.22
C SER A 208 -2.36 13.76 -14.19
N ALA A 209 -3.56 14.00 -13.64
CA ALA A 209 -4.09 13.17 -12.57
C ALA A 209 -4.43 11.75 -13.05
N GLU A 210 -4.93 11.61 -14.28
CA GLU A 210 -5.20 10.32 -14.90
C GLU A 210 -3.90 9.57 -15.21
N GLU A 211 -2.86 10.24 -15.69
CA GLU A 211 -1.54 9.64 -15.90
C GLU A 211 -0.88 9.17 -14.60
N GLN A 212 -1.06 9.93 -13.52
CA GLN A 212 -0.58 9.59 -12.18
C GLN A 212 -1.37 8.43 -11.57
N ALA A 213 -2.69 8.36 -11.77
CA ALA A 213 -3.49 7.20 -11.39
C ALA A 213 -3.04 5.94 -12.14
N ARG A 214 -2.78 6.05 -13.46
CA ARG A 214 -2.20 4.96 -14.25
C ARG A 214 -0.83 4.54 -13.72
N GLU A 215 0.03 5.47 -13.33
CA GLU A 215 1.35 5.14 -12.76
C GLU A 215 1.27 4.48 -11.38
N LEU A 216 0.35 4.92 -10.53
CA LEU A 216 0.07 4.25 -9.27
C LEU A 216 -0.37 2.80 -9.51
N THR A 217 -1.26 2.58 -10.49
CA THR A 217 -1.70 1.24 -10.88
C THR A 217 -0.58 0.37 -11.42
N ARG A 218 0.26 0.91 -12.32
CA ARG A 218 1.46 0.20 -12.80
C ARG A 218 2.41 -0.13 -11.66
N SER A 219 2.58 0.78 -10.70
CA SER A 219 3.45 0.58 -9.54
C SER A 219 2.92 -0.52 -8.62
N ILE A 220 1.64 -0.45 -8.23
CA ILE A 220 1.01 -1.49 -7.39
C ILE A 220 1.09 -2.85 -8.09
N ARG A 221 0.79 -2.93 -9.40
CA ARG A 221 0.91 -4.18 -10.17
C ARG A 221 2.33 -4.76 -10.12
N ARG A 222 3.35 -3.91 -10.31
CA ARG A 222 4.76 -4.32 -10.24
C ARG A 222 5.13 -4.84 -8.86
N GLU A 223 4.79 -4.10 -7.79
CA GLU A 223 5.15 -4.50 -6.43
C GLU A 223 4.37 -5.73 -5.96
N VAL A 224 3.09 -5.89 -6.33
CA VAL A 224 2.31 -7.10 -6.04
C VAL A 224 2.94 -8.33 -6.67
N ASN A 225 3.31 -8.26 -7.96
CA ASN A 225 3.97 -9.36 -8.65
C ASN A 225 5.32 -9.68 -8.00
N LYS A 226 6.14 -8.65 -7.76
CA LYS A 226 7.46 -8.80 -7.15
C LYS A 226 7.38 -9.39 -5.75
N LEU A 227 6.48 -8.91 -4.89
CA LEU A 227 6.28 -9.46 -3.55
C LEU A 227 5.84 -10.92 -3.63
N SER A 228 4.88 -11.26 -4.52
CA SER A 228 4.41 -12.63 -4.69
C SER A 228 5.55 -13.57 -5.10
N GLU A 229 6.37 -13.18 -6.07
CA GLU A 229 7.52 -13.98 -6.54
C GLU A 229 8.56 -14.16 -5.43
N GLN A 230 8.97 -13.08 -4.79
CA GLN A 230 9.99 -13.10 -3.73
C GLN A 230 9.53 -13.91 -2.53
N TRP A 231 8.27 -13.75 -2.11
CA TRP A 231 7.68 -14.51 -1.03
C TRP A 231 7.67 -16.02 -1.35
N ASN A 232 7.17 -16.41 -2.52
CA ASN A 232 7.13 -17.82 -2.93
C ASN A 232 8.53 -18.42 -3.01
N ALA A 233 9.49 -17.71 -3.60
CA ALA A 233 10.89 -18.14 -3.68
C ALA A 233 11.53 -18.30 -2.30
N LEU A 234 11.18 -17.44 -1.33
CA LEU A 234 11.64 -17.58 0.06
C LEU A 234 11.06 -18.82 0.74
N ILE A 235 9.76 -19.08 0.58
CA ILE A 235 9.11 -20.28 1.12
C ILE A 235 9.73 -21.54 0.52
N GLU A 236 9.86 -21.61 -0.80
CA GLU A 236 10.43 -22.76 -1.50
C GLU A 236 11.87 -23.06 -1.06
N ARG A 237 12.70 -22.02 -0.91
CA ARG A 237 14.08 -22.20 -0.45
C ARG A 237 14.15 -22.57 1.02
N SER A 238 13.27 -22.04 1.86
CA SER A 238 13.16 -22.45 3.27
C SER A 238 12.81 -23.93 3.37
N ASP A 239 11.86 -24.41 2.56
CA ASP A 239 11.44 -25.81 2.53
C ASP A 239 12.54 -26.71 1.93
N ALA A 240 13.25 -26.26 0.89
CA ALA A 240 14.39 -26.98 0.32
C ALA A 240 15.53 -27.12 1.34
N TRP A 241 15.82 -26.07 2.10
CA TRP A 241 16.79 -26.11 3.18
C TRP A 241 16.37 -27.10 4.27
N LYS A 242 15.07 -27.10 4.65
CA LYS A 242 14.53 -28.05 5.62
C LYS A 242 14.68 -29.51 5.19
N ARG A 243 14.37 -29.82 3.93
CA ARG A 243 14.56 -31.17 3.36
C ARG A 243 16.01 -31.61 3.43
N LYS A 244 16.95 -30.73 3.05
CA LYS A 244 18.40 -31.01 3.16
C LYS A 244 18.81 -31.31 4.59
N LEU A 245 18.30 -30.54 5.56
CA LEU A 245 18.58 -30.77 6.98
C LEU A 245 18.05 -32.14 7.44
N ASP A 246 16.81 -32.48 7.11
CA ASP A 246 16.21 -33.76 7.49
C ASP A 246 16.93 -34.96 6.84
N ASP A 247 17.36 -34.83 5.58
CA ASP A 247 18.16 -35.85 4.89
C ASP A 247 19.50 -36.10 5.57
N THR A 248 20.19 -35.05 6.02
CA THR A 248 21.46 -35.18 6.75
C THR A 248 21.29 -35.77 8.14
N ALA A 249 20.23 -35.39 8.86
CA ALA A 249 19.92 -35.96 10.17
C ALA A 249 19.67 -37.47 10.06
N ASN A 250 18.83 -37.89 9.09
CA ASN A 250 18.55 -39.30 8.84
C ASN A 250 19.79 -40.11 8.47
N ARG A 251 20.71 -39.53 7.68
CA ARG A 251 21.99 -40.18 7.34
C ARG A 251 22.87 -40.38 8.57
N ASN A 252 22.93 -39.38 9.45
CA ASN A 252 23.70 -39.47 10.68
C ASN A 252 23.13 -40.50 11.66
N ASP A 253 21.81 -40.56 11.80
CA ASP A 253 21.14 -41.56 12.64
C ASP A 253 21.38 -42.99 12.14
N ASN A 254 21.28 -43.21 10.82
CA ASN A 254 21.60 -44.50 10.21
C ASN A 254 23.06 -44.87 10.46
N THR A 255 23.99 -43.93 10.25
CA THR A 255 25.43 -44.16 10.44
C THR A 255 25.78 -44.49 11.89
N GLN A 256 25.08 -43.93 12.88
CA GLN A 256 25.24 -44.28 14.28
C GLN A 256 24.59 -45.63 14.65
N GLN A 257 23.47 -45.99 14.02
CA GLN A 257 22.80 -47.27 14.28
C GLN A 257 23.54 -48.48 13.71
N PHE A 258 24.20 -48.36 12.54
CA PHE A 258 24.89 -49.49 11.91
C PHE A 258 25.98 -50.13 12.80
N PRO A 259 26.94 -49.38 13.37
CA PRO A 259 27.92 -49.93 14.32
C PRO A 259 27.26 -50.50 15.58
N ALA A 260 26.20 -49.85 16.10
CA ALA A 260 25.50 -50.30 17.30
C ALA A 260 24.73 -51.62 17.07
N MET A 261 24.14 -51.82 15.89
CA MET A 261 23.51 -53.09 15.49
C MET A 261 24.53 -54.20 15.29
N LEU A 262 25.67 -53.90 14.66
CA LEU A 262 26.75 -54.87 14.48
C LEU A 262 27.33 -55.29 15.84
N MET A 263 27.58 -54.34 16.75
CA MET A 263 28.02 -54.64 18.12
C MET A 263 27.01 -55.51 18.87
N ARG A 264 25.71 -55.20 18.83
CA ARG A 264 24.66 -56.03 19.43
C ARG A 264 24.60 -57.44 18.84
N SER A 265 24.84 -57.59 17.54
CA SER A 265 24.82 -58.89 16.84
C SER A 265 26.03 -59.74 17.20
N VAL A 266 27.22 -59.15 17.27
CA VAL A 266 28.46 -59.83 17.69
C VAL A 266 28.37 -60.27 19.16
N THR A 267 27.84 -59.43 20.04
CA THR A 267 27.62 -59.79 21.46
C THR A 267 26.62 -60.96 21.62
N ARG A 268 25.60 -61.06 20.76
CA ARG A 268 24.60 -62.14 20.82
C ARG A 268 25.17 -63.50 20.37
N VAL A 269 26.14 -63.51 19.46
CA VAL A 269 26.83 -64.74 19.00
C VAL A 269 27.82 -65.27 20.05
N ALA A 270 28.45 -64.38 20.84
CA ALA A 270 29.42 -64.76 21.86
C ALA A 270 28.82 -65.34 23.16
N ILE A 271 27.49 -65.28 23.36
CA ILE A 271 26.80 -65.71 24.60
C ILE A 271 26.06 -67.05 24.42
N ASN A 272 26.30 -67.81 23.35
CA ASN A 272 25.84 -69.22 23.30
C ASN A 272 26.92 -70.13 23.91
N PRO A 273 26.77 -70.60 25.16
CA PRO A 273 27.66 -71.63 25.69
C PRO A 273 27.47 -72.91 24.87
N VAL A 274 28.57 -73.42 24.33
CA VAL A 274 28.62 -74.76 23.73
C VAL A 274 28.20 -75.77 24.82
N PRO A 275 27.14 -76.57 24.62
CA PRO A 275 26.82 -77.65 25.56
C PRO A 275 27.97 -78.66 25.48
N GLY A 276 28.61 -78.89 26.63
CA GLY A 276 29.69 -79.86 26.75
C GLY A 276 29.17 -81.31 26.64
N GLU A 277 30.03 -82.11 26.01
CA GLU A 277 30.12 -83.58 25.96
C GLU A 277 29.00 -84.39 25.27
#